data_AF-A0AAE6NVE7-F1
#
_entry.id   AF-A0AAE6NVE7-F1
#
_cell.length_a   1.000
_cell.length_b   1.000
_cell.length_c   1.000
_cell.angle_alpha   90.00
_cell.angle_beta   90.00
_cell.angle_gamma   90.00
#
_symmetry.space_group_name_H-M   'P 1'
#
loop_
_entity.id
_entity.type
_entity.pdbx_description
1 polymer ?
#
loop_
_entity_poly.entity_id
_entity_poly.type
_entity_poly.pdbx_seq_one_letter_code
_entity_poly.pdbx_strand_id
1 'polypeptide(L)'
;MKLLSLIALAVLSGCVEEDIAYRFVAKGNAKPLSLLASEAQSFVCVVAIYRASPSIKPPELANGFEPWSVTPLSDRVNETAVELRALNNAGECWDAEIRKASGSPDPWHYTKAVQPMISSDHSGNVAVFDPQRGIFIAISG
;
A
#
# COMPACT_ATOMS: atom_id res chain seq x y z
N MET A 1 35.66 -33.85 -14.17
CA MET A 1 34.58 -33.78 -13.16
C MET A 1 34.67 -32.45 -12.43
N LYS A 2 33.52 -31.82 -12.17
CA LYS A 2 33.28 -30.59 -11.39
C LYS A 2 33.48 -29.24 -12.11
N LEU A 3 32.49 -28.88 -12.92
CA LEU A 3 32.13 -27.48 -13.17
C LEU A 3 30.60 -27.36 -13.10
N LEU A 4 30.05 -27.59 -11.91
CA LEU A 4 28.61 -27.51 -11.64
C LEU A 4 28.42 -26.89 -10.25
N SER A 5 28.31 -25.57 -10.25
CA SER A 5 27.56 -24.76 -9.27
C SER A 5 27.02 -23.57 -10.09
N LEU A 6 25.82 -23.58 -10.68
CA LEU A 6 24.49 -23.55 -10.02
C LEU A 6 24.54 -22.54 -8.85
N ILE A 7 23.84 -21.40 -8.82
CA ILE A 7 22.60 -20.94 -9.45
C ILE A 7 22.67 -19.40 -9.47
N ALA A 8 22.20 -18.80 -10.55
CA ALA A 8 22.01 -17.35 -10.65
C ALA A 8 21.05 -16.86 -9.55
N LEU A 9 21.53 -16.01 -8.65
CA LEU A 9 20.67 -15.11 -7.87
C LEU A 9 20.14 -14.04 -8.84
N ALA A 10 19.13 -14.40 -9.63
CA ALA A 10 18.27 -13.43 -10.28
C ALA A 10 17.04 -13.28 -9.39
N VAL A 11 17.17 -12.52 -8.30
CA VAL A 11 15.99 -11.96 -7.61
C VAL A 11 15.52 -10.81 -8.48
N LEU A 12 14.74 -11.14 -9.51
CA LEU A 12 13.98 -10.15 -10.25
C LEU A 12 12.86 -9.68 -9.30
N SER A 13 13.08 -8.54 -8.65
CA SER A 13 11.99 -7.72 -8.08
C SER A 13 10.95 -7.49 -9.17
N GLY A 14 9.67 -7.66 -8.85
CA GLY A 14 8.64 -7.87 -9.85
C GLY A 14 7.30 -7.27 -9.48
N CYS A 15 6.62 -6.82 -10.53
CA CYS A 15 5.24 -6.41 -10.53
C CYS A 15 4.37 -7.43 -9.78
N VAL A 16 3.51 -6.93 -8.91
CA VAL A 16 2.49 -7.72 -8.23
C VAL A 16 1.50 -8.22 -9.28
N GLU A 17 1.59 -9.49 -9.68
CA GLU A 17 0.60 -10.08 -10.59
C GLU A 17 -0.76 -10.34 -9.90
N GLU A 18 -0.79 -10.38 -8.56
CA GLU A 18 -1.99 -10.71 -7.79
C GLU A 18 -2.60 -9.45 -7.16
N ASP A 19 -3.82 -9.09 -7.56
CA ASP A 19 -4.59 -8.01 -6.94
C ASP A 19 -4.73 -8.22 -5.43
N ILE A 20 -4.03 -7.41 -4.62
CA ILE A 20 -4.04 -7.52 -3.16
C ILE A 20 -5.22 -6.82 -2.48
N ALA A 21 -6.13 -6.15 -3.21
CA ALA A 21 -7.20 -5.36 -2.64
C ALA A 21 -8.08 -6.16 -1.68
N TYR A 22 -8.30 -7.45 -1.96
CA TYR A 22 -9.12 -8.34 -1.13
C TYR A 22 -8.59 -8.53 0.30
N ARG A 23 -7.31 -8.22 0.56
CA ARG A 23 -6.70 -8.27 1.89
C ARG A 23 -7.11 -7.06 2.73
N PHE A 24 -7.46 -5.95 2.09
CA PHE A 24 -7.69 -4.66 2.74
C PHE A 24 -9.16 -4.27 2.78
N VAL A 25 -9.94 -4.57 1.74
CA VAL A 25 -11.36 -4.18 1.68
C VAL A 25 -12.29 -5.37 1.89
N ALA A 26 -13.45 -5.09 2.49
CA ALA A 26 -14.48 -6.09 2.72
C ALA A 26 -14.94 -6.75 1.40
N LYS A 27 -15.31 -8.03 1.47
CA LYS A 27 -15.76 -8.79 0.30
C LYS A 27 -16.92 -8.08 -0.40
N GLY A 28 -16.76 -7.86 -1.71
CA GLY A 28 -17.74 -7.15 -2.53
C GLY A 28 -17.42 -5.67 -2.79
N ASN A 29 -16.63 -5.03 -1.92
CA ASN A 29 -16.16 -3.65 -2.09
C ASN A 29 -14.82 -3.54 -2.85
N ALA A 30 -14.17 -4.65 -3.16
CA ALA A 30 -12.98 -4.69 -4.03
C ALA A 30 -13.32 -4.49 -5.51
N LYS A 31 -14.51 -4.89 -5.95
CA LYS A 31 -14.95 -4.81 -7.36
C LYS A 31 -14.88 -3.41 -8.00
N PRO A 32 -15.15 -2.29 -7.28
CA PRO A 32 -14.98 -0.95 -7.84
C PRO A 32 -13.53 -0.44 -7.86
N LEU A 33 -12.54 -1.19 -7.38
CA LEU A 33 -11.14 -0.78 -7.39
C LEU A 33 -10.47 -1.25 -8.69
N SER A 34 -9.89 -0.32 -9.43
CA SER A 34 -9.09 -0.61 -10.62
C SER A 34 -7.63 -0.34 -10.35
N LEU A 35 -6.79 -1.37 -10.45
CA LEU A 35 -5.35 -1.26 -10.22
C LEU A 35 -4.73 -0.25 -11.20
N LEU A 36 -3.94 0.68 -10.66
CA LEU A 36 -3.21 1.72 -11.40
C LEU A 36 -1.72 1.44 -11.48
N ALA A 37 -1.14 0.93 -10.40
CA ALA A 37 0.28 0.61 -10.29
C ALA A 37 0.51 -0.33 -9.11
N SER A 38 1.53 -1.18 -9.17
CA SER A 38 1.91 -2.05 -8.05
C SER A 38 3.33 -2.56 -8.15
N GLU A 39 3.97 -2.74 -7.00
CA GLU A 39 5.34 -3.23 -6.87
C GLU A 39 5.45 -4.15 -5.65
N ALA A 40 6.27 -5.20 -5.78
CA ALA A 40 6.60 -6.10 -4.68
C ALA A 40 8.08 -6.43 -4.66
N GLN A 41 8.66 -6.24 -3.49
CA GLN A 41 9.99 -6.72 -3.18
C GLN A 41 9.87 -7.91 -2.23
N SER A 42 10.36 -9.08 -2.69
CA SER A 42 10.20 -10.37 -2.02
C SER A 42 10.46 -10.28 -0.51
N PHE A 43 9.41 -10.49 0.30
CA PHE A 43 9.40 -10.47 1.77
C PHE A 43 9.64 -9.11 2.45
N VAL A 44 9.75 -8.01 1.71
CA VAL A 44 10.06 -6.68 2.27
C VAL A 44 8.85 -5.76 2.26
N CYS A 45 8.21 -5.63 1.10
CA CYS A 45 7.06 -4.76 0.94
C CYS A 45 6.21 -5.18 -0.26
N VAL A 46 4.93 -4.81 -0.20
CA VAL A 46 4.02 -4.82 -1.34
C VAL A 46 3.24 -3.51 -1.32
N VAL A 47 3.22 -2.80 -2.44
CA VAL A 47 2.44 -1.57 -2.61
C VAL A 47 1.57 -1.72 -3.84
N ALA A 48 0.28 -1.38 -3.72
CA ALA A 48 -0.63 -1.29 -4.86
C ALA A 48 -1.49 -0.03 -4.74
N ILE A 49 -1.59 0.71 -5.84
CA ILE A 49 -2.45 1.90 -5.96
C ILE A 49 -3.63 1.55 -6.85
N TYR A 50 -4.83 1.89 -6.37
CA TYR A 50 -6.09 1.67 -7.06
C TYR A 50 -6.81 2.99 -7.28
N ARG A 51 -7.50 3.08 -8.41
CA ARG A 51 -8.58 4.03 -8.60
C ARG A 51 -9.83 3.47 -7.95
N ALA A 52 -10.39 4.20 -6.99
CA ALA A 52 -11.72 3.95 -6.47
C ALA A 52 -12.76 4.67 -7.33
N SER A 53 -13.93 4.03 -7.51
CA SER A 53 -15.11 4.73 -8.01
C SER A 53 -15.38 5.96 -7.12
N PRO A 54 -15.83 7.10 -7.66
CA PRO A 54 -16.18 8.29 -6.88
C PRO A 54 -17.42 8.03 -6.01
N SER A 55 -17.24 7.26 -4.95
CA SER A 55 -18.09 7.21 -3.78
C SER A 55 -17.37 7.98 -2.69
N ILE A 56 -17.97 9.08 -2.23
CA ILE A 56 -17.38 10.00 -1.23
C ILE A 56 -17.07 9.29 0.11
N LYS A 57 -17.65 8.10 0.31
CA LYS A 57 -17.39 7.25 1.48
C LYS A 57 -16.19 6.36 1.24
N PRO A 58 -15.30 6.21 2.23
CA PRO A 58 -14.18 5.27 2.13
C PRO A 58 -14.71 3.83 1.97
N PRO A 59 -13.95 2.95 1.29
CA PRO A 59 -14.28 1.54 1.22
C PRO A 59 -14.43 0.95 2.63
N GLU A 60 -15.36 0.02 2.80
CA GLU A 60 -15.39 -0.80 4.00
C GLU A 60 -14.15 -1.70 4.02
N LEU A 61 -13.44 -1.71 5.15
CA LEU A 61 -12.23 -2.49 5.31
C LEU A 61 -12.54 -3.94 5.69
N ALA A 62 -11.60 -4.83 5.39
CA ALA A 62 -11.65 -6.21 5.84
C ALA A 62 -11.56 -6.29 7.38
N ASN A 63 -12.03 -7.40 7.94
CA ASN A 63 -11.97 -7.63 9.38
C ASN A 63 -10.52 -7.55 9.89
N GLY A 64 -10.30 -6.86 11.01
CA GLY A 64 -9.00 -6.71 11.66
C GLY A 64 -8.33 -5.35 11.45
N PHE A 65 -8.82 -4.56 10.49
CA PHE A 65 -8.46 -3.15 10.39
C PHE A 65 -9.16 -2.30 11.44
N GLU A 66 -8.44 -1.33 11.96
CA GLU A 66 -9.02 -0.26 12.76
C GLU A 66 -9.99 0.61 11.94
N PRO A 67 -10.92 1.35 12.56
CA PRO A 67 -11.71 2.34 11.84
C PRO A 67 -10.82 3.35 11.11
N TRP A 68 -11.32 3.85 9.97
CA TRP A 68 -10.63 4.92 9.25
C TRP A 68 -10.39 6.13 10.16
N SER A 69 -9.13 6.53 10.28
CA SER A 69 -8.76 7.73 11.01
C SER A 69 -8.42 8.87 10.05
N VAL A 70 -9.01 10.03 10.33
CA VAL A 70 -8.75 11.31 9.65
C VAL A 70 -7.62 12.10 10.33
N THR A 71 -7.10 11.60 11.45
CA THR A 71 -5.99 12.22 12.15
C THR A 71 -4.71 12.04 11.33
N PRO A 72 -4.01 13.14 10.98
CA PRO A 72 -2.74 13.07 10.27
C PRO A 72 -1.74 12.16 10.97
N LEU A 73 -0.93 11.42 10.20
CA LEU A 73 0.09 10.53 10.77
C LEU A 73 1.11 11.27 11.65
N SER A 74 1.45 12.51 11.31
CA SER A 74 2.34 13.36 12.11
C SER A 74 1.85 13.59 13.53
N ASP A 75 0.54 13.47 13.75
CA ASP A 75 -0.11 13.79 15.02
C ASP A 75 -0.40 12.50 15.82
N ARG A 76 -0.06 11.32 15.26
CA ARG A 76 -0.18 10.03 15.94
C ARG A 76 1.11 9.80 16.75
N VAL A 77 0.97 9.75 18.07
CA VAL A 77 2.09 9.84 19.04
C VAL A 77 2.93 8.55 19.14
N ASN A 78 2.62 7.48 18.41
CA ASN A 78 3.26 6.19 18.66
C ASN A 78 4.26 5.80 17.56
N GLU A 79 5.55 5.94 17.85
CA GLU A 79 6.66 5.54 16.96
C GLU A 79 6.69 4.02 16.66
N THR A 80 5.90 3.21 17.40
CA THR A 80 5.68 1.78 17.12
C THR A 80 4.42 1.49 16.30
N ALA A 81 3.73 2.52 15.82
CA ALA A 81 2.54 2.36 15.00
C ALA A 81 2.87 1.59 13.72
N VAL A 82 2.07 0.55 13.44
CA VAL A 82 2.18 -0.30 12.25
C VAL A 82 2.34 0.53 10.97
N GLU A 83 1.68 1.69 10.94
CA GLU A 83 1.75 2.68 9.86
C GLU A 83 3.18 3.15 9.55
N LEU A 84 3.99 3.48 10.57
CA LEU A 84 5.35 3.98 10.36
C LEU A 84 6.24 2.92 9.72
N ARG A 85 6.17 1.68 10.22
CA ARG A 85 6.97 0.57 9.68
C ARG A 85 6.58 0.28 8.23
N ALA A 86 5.29 0.14 7.98
CA ALA A 86 4.78 -0.15 6.64
C ALA A 86 5.10 0.97 5.65
N LEU A 87 5.00 2.25 6.03
CA LEU A 87 5.37 3.37 5.15
C LEU A 87 6.88 3.45 4.88
N ASN A 88 7.71 3.13 5.86
CA ASN A 88 9.15 3.04 5.65
C ASN A 88 9.50 1.93 4.66
N ASN A 89 8.94 0.73 4.86
CA ASN A 89 9.15 -0.41 3.97
C ASN A 89 8.58 -0.13 2.57
N ALA A 90 7.43 0.53 2.47
CA ALA A 90 6.83 0.94 1.21
C ALA A 90 7.75 1.84 0.38
N GLY A 91 8.67 2.59 1.00
CA GLY A 91 9.67 3.38 0.30
C GLY A 91 10.56 2.55 -0.63
N GLU A 92 10.84 1.28 -0.28
CA GLU A 92 11.61 0.37 -1.13
C GLU A 92 10.82 -0.09 -2.35
N CYS A 93 9.50 -0.27 -2.20
CA CYS A 93 8.58 -0.63 -3.28
C CYS A 93 7.97 0.60 -3.98
N TRP A 94 8.38 1.83 -3.67
CA TRP A 94 7.78 3.03 -4.27
C TRP A 94 8.41 3.35 -5.62
N ASP A 95 8.07 2.53 -6.60
CA ASP A 95 8.63 2.52 -7.95
C ASP A 95 8.14 3.71 -8.82
N ALA A 96 8.56 3.75 -10.08
CA ALA A 96 8.21 4.84 -11.00
C ALA A 96 6.70 4.87 -11.34
N GLU A 97 6.05 3.71 -11.46
CA GLU A 97 4.62 3.64 -11.77
C GLU A 97 3.78 4.11 -10.59
N ILE A 98 4.14 3.70 -9.37
CA ILE A 98 3.50 4.15 -8.13
C ILE A 98 3.69 5.66 -7.93
N ARG A 99 4.89 6.21 -8.20
CA ARG A 99 5.12 7.66 -8.14
C ARG A 99 4.24 8.42 -9.11
N LYS A 100 4.07 7.90 -10.33
CA LYS A 100 3.19 8.48 -11.35
C LYS A 100 1.72 8.41 -10.94
N ALA A 101 1.28 7.29 -10.38
CA ALA A 101 -0.11 7.08 -9.97
C ALA A 101 -0.48 7.92 -8.73
N SER A 102 0.40 8.02 -7.74
CA SER A 102 0.21 8.84 -6.54
C SER A 102 0.47 10.34 -6.76
N GLY A 103 1.30 10.68 -7.74
CA GLY A 103 1.83 12.04 -7.92
C GLY A 103 2.77 12.45 -6.78
N SER A 104 3.48 11.51 -6.16
CA SER A 104 4.37 11.77 -5.02
C SER A 104 5.63 10.90 -5.07
N PRO A 105 6.78 11.44 -4.63
CA PRO A 105 8.07 10.75 -4.74
C PRO A 105 8.20 9.54 -3.81
N ASP A 106 7.50 9.54 -2.68
CA ASP A 106 7.49 8.48 -1.68
C ASP A 106 6.20 8.54 -0.82
N PRO A 107 5.91 7.51 0.00
CA PRO A 107 4.70 7.44 0.81
C PRO A 107 4.59 8.57 1.85
N TRP A 108 5.71 9.02 2.41
CA TRP A 108 5.74 10.07 3.44
C TRP A 108 5.36 11.43 2.86
N HIS A 109 5.91 11.77 1.69
CA HIS A 109 5.51 12.98 0.98
C HIS A 109 4.05 12.94 0.57
N TYR A 110 3.56 11.77 0.12
CA TYR A 110 2.14 11.61 -0.23
C TYR A 110 1.23 11.89 0.98
N THR A 111 1.46 11.17 2.09
CA THR A 111 0.62 11.27 3.29
C THR A 111 0.64 12.66 3.93
N LYS A 112 1.79 13.35 3.87
CA LYS A 112 1.91 14.75 4.33
C LYS A 112 1.19 15.73 3.42
N ALA A 113 1.26 15.54 2.10
CA ALA A 113 0.71 16.47 1.13
C ALA A 113 -0.82 16.41 1.02
N VAL A 114 -1.41 15.21 1.08
CA VAL A 114 -2.85 15.03 0.84
C VAL A 114 -3.66 14.75 2.11
N GLN A 115 -2.99 14.46 3.24
CA GLN A 115 -3.61 14.10 4.52
C GLN A 115 -4.75 13.07 4.35
N PRO A 116 -4.43 11.89 3.78
CA PRO A 116 -5.45 10.89 3.47
C PRO A 116 -6.01 10.25 4.75
N MET A 117 -7.15 9.57 4.60
CA MET A 117 -7.68 8.68 5.64
C MET A 117 -6.79 7.45 5.72
N ILE A 118 -6.44 7.02 6.93
CA ILE A 118 -5.53 5.87 7.13
C ILE A 118 -6.09 4.93 8.17
N SER A 119 -6.00 3.63 7.87
CA SER A 119 -6.27 2.53 8.78
C SER A 119 -5.16 1.48 8.66
N SER A 120 -4.91 0.75 9.73
CA SER A 120 -3.96 -0.36 9.80
C SER A 120 -4.57 -1.55 10.51
N ASP A 121 -4.01 -2.72 10.26
CA ASP A 121 -4.27 -3.94 11.03
C ASP A 121 -3.03 -4.35 11.85
N HIS A 122 -3.18 -5.33 12.74
CA HIS A 122 -2.06 -5.86 13.52
C HIS A 122 -1.07 -6.71 12.70
N SER A 123 -1.37 -7.00 11.44
CA SER A 123 -0.56 -7.87 10.57
C SER A 123 0.49 -7.10 9.78
N GLY A 124 0.53 -5.77 9.87
CA GLY A 124 1.45 -4.95 9.06
C GLY A 124 0.82 -4.37 7.80
N ASN A 125 -0.50 -4.46 7.64
CA ASN A 125 -1.18 -3.89 6.49
C ASN A 125 -1.66 -2.48 6.80
N VAL A 126 -1.47 -1.56 5.86
CA VAL A 126 -1.93 -0.18 5.92
C VAL A 126 -2.76 0.15 4.70
N ALA A 127 -3.98 0.58 4.96
CA ALA A 127 -4.90 1.10 3.97
C ALA A 127 -4.85 2.63 4.01
N VAL A 128 -4.63 3.25 2.87
CA VAL A 128 -4.65 4.72 2.70
C VAL A 128 -5.74 5.06 1.69
N PHE A 129 -6.60 6.01 2.02
CA PHE A 129 -7.66 6.47 1.15
C PHE A 129 -7.65 8.00 1.02
N ASP A 130 -7.49 8.46 -0.21
CA ASP A 130 -7.61 9.87 -0.60
C ASP A 130 -8.96 10.08 -1.28
N PRO A 131 -9.97 10.61 -0.55
CA PRO A 131 -11.31 10.81 -1.09
C PRO A 131 -11.35 11.89 -2.17
N GLN A 132 -10.41 12.84 -2.17
CA GLN A 132 -10.40 13.94 -3.15
C GLN A 132 -9.95 13.44 -4.52
N ARG A 133 -8.96 12.54 -4.53
CA ARG A 133 -8.43 11.94 -5.77
C ARG A 133 -9.11 10.63 -6.14
N GLY A 134 -9.91 10.04 -5.24
CA GLY A 134 -10.47 8.70 -5.43
C GLY A 134 -9.37 7.65 -5.53
N ILE A 135 -8.32 7.78 -4.71
CA ILE A 135 -7.17 6.88 -4.71
C ILE A 135 -7.20 6.03 -3.44
N PHE A 136 -7.03 4.73 -3.62
CA PHE A 136 -6.81 3.78 -2.53
C PHE A 136 -5.41 3.17 -2.67
N ILE A 137 -4.61 3.22 -1.61
CA ILE A 137 -3.27 2.63 -1.58
C ILE A 137 -3.26 1.51 -0.54
N ALA A 138 -2.91 0.32 -0.98
CA ALA A 138 -2.69 -0.86 -0.17
C ALA A 138 -1.18 -1.02 0.05
N ILE A 139 -0.76 -1.06 1.31
CA ILE A 139 0.64 -1.25 1.70
C ILE A 139 0.71 -2.44 2.66
N SER A 140 1.59 -3.39 2.39
CA SER A 140 1.88 -4.52 3.28
C SER A 140 3.39 -4.56 3.55
N GLY A 141 3.81 -4.63 4.82
CA GLY A 141 5.22 -4.65 5.24
C GLY A 141 5.49 -4.83 6.73
#